data_AF-A0AAJ1TCY2-F1
#
_entry.id   AF-A0AAJ1TCY2-F1
#
_cell.length_a   1.000
_cell.length_b   1.000
_cell.length_c   1.000
_cell.angle_alpha   90.00
_cell.angle_beta   90.00
_cell.angle_gamma   90.00
#
_symmetry.space_group_name_H-M   'P 1'
#
loop_
_entity.id
_entity.type
_entity.pdbx_description
1 polymer ?
#
loop_
_entity_poly.entity_id
_entity_poly.type
_entity_poly.pdbx_seq_one_letter_code
_entity_poly.pdbx_strand_id
1 'polypeptide(L)' 'MWSKLCIFLHDIAGVPSYKRYLEHLAKHHPDQKPLSEKEFHRQATDEKYGGGSIRRCC' A
#
# COMPACT_ATOMS: atom_id res chain seq x y z
N MET A 1 3.62 -25.59 3.90
CA MET A 1 4.64 -25.02 3.00
C MET A 1 4.06 -24.10 1.90
N TRP A 2 2.83 -23.58 2.05
CA TRP A 2 2.15 -22.78 1.02
C TRP A 2 2.14 -21.27 1.31
N SER A 3 2.15 -20.84 2.58
CA SER A 3 2.11 -19.40 2.94
C SER A 3 3.31 -18.59 2.42
N LYS A 4 4.52 -19.16 2.36
CA LYS A 4 5.71 -18.44 1.90
C LYS A 4 5.62 -18.09 0.40
N LEU A 5 5.01 -18.96 -0.40
CA LEU A 5 4.80 -18.74 -1.83
C LEU A 5 3.73 -17.66 -2.07
N CYS A 6 2.64 -17.67 -1.30
CA CYS A 6 1.62 -16.63 -1.39
C CYS A 6 2.17 -15.25 -1.04
N ILE A 7 3.01 -15.13 0.00
CA ILE A 7 3.65 -13.86 0.36
C ILE A 7 4.57 -13.36 -0.76
N PHE A 8 5.36 -14.25 -1.36
CA PHE A 8 6.26 -13.92 -2.45
C PHE A 8 5.50 -13.45 -3.71
N LEU A 9 4.42 -14.14 -4.08
CA LEU A 9 3.55 -13.73 -5.19
C LEU A 9 2.84 -12.40 -4.91
N HIS A 10 2.44 -12.14 -3.66
CA HIS A 10 1.87 -10.86 -3.23
C HIS A 10 2.86 -9.70 -3.43
N ASP A 11 4.12 -9.93 -3.07
CA ASP A 11 5.22 -8.96 -3.19
C ASP A 11 5.51 -8.66 -4.67
N ILE A 12 5.60 -9.70 -5.52
CA ILE A 12 5.82 -9.55 -6.97
C ILE A 12 4.65 -8.84 -7.65
N ALA A 13 3.42 -9.18 -7.29
CA ALA A 13 2.22 -8.51 -7.83
C ALA A 13 2.07 -7.07 -7.33
N GLY A 14 2.95 -6.62 -6.42
CA GLY A 14 2.91 -5.30 -5.81
C GLY A 14 1.61 -5.07 -5.05
N VAL A 15 0.97 -6.13 -4.55
CA VAL A 15 -0.27 -6.00 -3.81
C VAL A 15 0.07 -5.43 -2.44
N PRO A 16 -0.43 -4.23 -2.11
CA PRO A 16 -0.05 -3.55 -0.89
C PRO A 16 -0.66 -4.31 0.30
N SER A 17 0.20 -4.86 1.16
CA SER A 17 -0.21 -5.62 2.35
C SER A 17 -0.37 -4.68 3.54
N TYR A 18 -1.62 -4.51 4.00
CA TYR A 18 -1.94 -3.65 5.14
C TYR A 18 -1.18 -4.03 6.42
N LYS A 19 -0.90 -5.32 6.62
CA LYS A 19 -0.11 -5.80 7.76
C LYS A 19 1.32 -5.24 7.76
N ARG A 20 2.01 -5.26 6.62
CA ARG A 20 3.38 -4.72 6.51
C ARG A 20 3.41 -3.21 6.70
N TYR A 21 2.35 -2.53 6.24
CA TYR A 21 2.16 -1.10 6.49
C TYR A 21 2.02 -0.79 7.99
N LEU A 22 1.21 -1.54 8.74
CA LEU A 22 1.10 -1.38 10.19
C LEU A 22 2.41 -1.68 10.91
N GLU A 23 3.13 -2.73 10.51
CA GLU A 23 4.46 -3.05 11.08
C GLU A 23 5.47 -1.93 10.82
N HIS A 24 5.43 -1.30 9.65
CA HIS A 24 6.28 -0.16 9.32
C HIS A 24 5.91 1.09 10.13
N LEU A 25 4.61 1.40 10.23
CA LEU A 25 4.10 2.49 11.05
C LEU A 25 4.50 2.34 12.51
N ALA A 26 4.31 1.15 13.08
CA ALA A 26 4.68 0.89 14.47
C ALA A 26 6.20 1.05 14.72
N LYS A 27 7.04 0.77 13.71
CA LYS A 27 8.50 0.87 13.82
C LYS A 27 9.05 2.28 13.59
N HIS A 28 8.48 3.03 12.64
CA HIS A 28 9.04 4.30 12.17
C HIS A 28 8.21 5.52 12.57
N HIS A 29 6.91 5.36 12.81
CA HIS A 29 5.98 6.45 13.08
C HIS A 29 4.97 6.07 14.19
N PRO A 30 5.44 5.82 15.42
CA PRO A 30 4.57 5.41 16.53
C PRO A 30 3.50 6.47 16.89
N ASP A 31 3.76 7.75 16.59
CA ASP A 31 2.84 8.86 16.86
C ASP A 31 1.79 9.11 15.76
N GLN A 32 1.90 8.45 14.60
CA GLN A 32 0.91 8.58 13.54
C GLN A 32 -0.20 7.56 13.68
N LYS A 33 -1.45 8.01 13.52
CA LYS A 33 -2.60 7.10 13.47
C LYS A 33 -2.57 6.33 12.15
N PRO A 34 -2.59 4.99 12.16
CA PRO A 34 -2.65 4.22 10.94
C PRO A 34 -3.93 4.55 10.17
N LEU A 35 -3.78 4.81 8.87
CA LEU A 35 -4.89 4.87 7.93
C LEU A 35 -5.72 3.58 7.99
N SER A 36 -7.02 3.68 7.76
CA SER A 36 -7.89 2.51 7.58
C SER A 36 -7.44 1.68 6.38
N GLU A 37 -7.68 0.35 6.40
CA GLU A 37 -7.36 -0.55 5.28
C GLU A 37 -7.86 0.02 3.94
N LYS A 38 -9.12 0.49 3.91
CA LYS A 38 -9.72 1.07 2.70
C LYS A 38 -8.98 2.33 2.22
N GLU A 39 -8.53 3.17 3.15
CA GLU A 39 -7.80 4.40 2.82
C GLU A 39 -6.38 4.09 2.33
N PHE A 40 -5.72 3.11 2.94
CA PHE A 40 -4.42 2.61 2.49
C PHE A 40 -4.50 2.04 1.07
N HIS A 41 -5.50 1.20 0.78
CA HIS A 41 -5.70 0.68 -0.58
C HIS A 41 -6.05 1.79 -1.57
N ARG A 42 -6.85 2.77 -1.18
CA ARG A 42 -7.17 3.94 -2.02
C ARG A 42 -5.91 4.75 -2.31
N GLN A 43 -5.10 5.07 -1.30
CA GLN A 43 -3.85 5.82 -1.45
C GLN A 43 -2.84 5.05 -2.30
N ALA A 44 -2.67 3.74 -2.09
CA ALA A 44 -1.77 2.93 -2.91
C ALA A 44 -2.24 2.82 -4.36
N THR A 45 -3.56 2.79 -4.60
CA THR A 45 -4.14 2.84 -5.94
C THR A 45 -3.99 4.22 -6.56
N ASP A 46 -4.16 5.28 -5.77
CA ASP A 46 -4.01 6.67 -6.20
C ASP A 46 -2.54 7.03 -6.50
N GLU A 47 -1.59 6.51 -5.75
CA GLU A 47 -0.16 6.69 -6.04
C GLU A 47 0.25 5.95 -7.32
N LYS A 48 -0.32 4.75 -7.55
CA LYS A 48 -0.03 3.93 -8.75
C LYS A 48 -0.80 4.37 -10.00
N TYR A 49 -2.04 4.82 -9.85
CA TYR A 49 -2.99 5.08 -10.95
C TYR A 49 -3.66 6.47 -10.87
N GLY A 50 -3.64 7.11 -9.71
CA GLY A 50 -4.19 8.45 -9.41
C GLY A 50 -3.29 9.62 -9.80
N GLY A 51 -2.26 9.38 -10.63
CA GLY A 51 -1.74 10.37 -11.58
C GLY A 51 -2.78 10.87 -12.61
N GLY A 52 -4.08 10.74 -12.30
CA GLY A 52 -5.24 11.17 -13.05
C GLY A 52 -5.59 12.65 -12.88
N SER A 53 -4.70 13.48 -12.33
CA SER A 53 -4.49 14.75 -13.03
C SER A 53 -3.55 14.47 -14.21
N ILE A 54 -4.09 13.83 -15.25
CA ILE A 54 -3.71 14.23 -16.59
C ILE A 54 -4.09 15.71 -16.64
N ARG A 55 -3.19 16.57 -16.16
CA ARG A 55 -3.14 17.95 -16.61
C ARG A 55 -2.75 17.80 -18.07
N ARG A 56 -3.77 17.62 -18.91
CA ARG A 56 -3.72 17.92 -20.33
C ARG A 56 -3.34 19.40 -20.37
N CYS A 57 -2.04 19.66 -20.31
CA CYS A 57 -1.52 20.92 -20.76
C CYS A 57 -1.83 20.94 -22.26
N CYS A 58 -2.50 22.01 -22.66
CA CYS A 58 -3.04 22.31 -23.98
C CYS A 58 -2.31 21.68 -25.15
#